data_AF-A0AAT9WB04-F1
#
_entry.id   AF-A0AAT9WB04-F1
#
_cell.length_a   1.000
_cell.length_b   1.000
_cell.length_c   1.000
_cell.angle_alpha   90.00
_cell.angle_beta   90.00
_cell.angle_gamma   90.00
#
_symmetry.space_group_name_H-M   'P 1'
#
loop_
_entity.id
_entity.type
_entity.pdbx_description
1 polymer ?
#
loop_
_entity_poly.entity_id
_entity_poly.type
_entity_poly.pdbx_seq_one_letter_code
_entity_poly.pdbx_strand_id
1 'polypeptide(L)'
;MRTTMALTLALLLGGCATPAERAAQQQREVDEMIVVYGPACERLGFPNGSDQWRGCILNLDTKNAIARYRTSPTTTTCFGHRGFFNCSSF
;
A
#
# COMPACT_ATOMS: atom_id res chain seq x y z
N MET A 1 39.01 7.85 12.69
CA MET A 1 39.07 6.43 12.26
C MET A 1 37.91 5.59 12.83
N ARG A 2 37.61 5.63 14.14
CA ARG A 2 36.46 4.90 14.72
C ARG A 2 35.10 5.44 14.26
N THR A 3 34.96 6.76 14.13
CA THR A 3 33.72 7.43 13.68
C THR A 3 33.43 7.21 12.21
N THR A 4 34.45 7.19 11.36
CA THR A 4 34.32 6.92 9.92
C THR A 4 33.90 5.48 9.65
N MET A 5 34.35 4.53 10.45
CA MET A 5 33.96 3.11 10.35
C MET A 5 32.53 2.85 10.83
N ALA A 6 32.05 3.59 11.82
CA ALA A 6 30.66 3.52 12.26
C ALA A 6 29.70 4.11 11.22
N LEU A 7 30.10 5.19 10.52
CA LEU A 7 29.27 5.83 9.51
C LEU A 7 29.12 4.96 8.26
N THR A 8 30.19 4.30 7.80
CA THR A 8 30.12 3.36 6.68
C THR A 8 29.27 2.13 7.02
N LEU A 9 29.39 1.59 8.23
CA LEU A 9 28.56 0.45 8.68
C LEU A 9 27.07 0.81 8.73
N ALA A 10 26.72 2.03 9.15
CA ALA A 10 25.34 2.52 9.13
C ALA A 10 24.79 2.74 7.70
N LEU A 11 25.62 3.20 6.77
CA LEU A 11 25.26 3.32 5.34
C LEU A 11 25.08 1.95 4.66
N LEU A 12 25.86 0.94 5.06
CA LEU A 12 25.69 -0.45 4.62
C LEU A 12 24.40 -1.09 5.16
N LEU A 13 23.96 -0.71 6.36
CA LEU A 13 22.69 -1.15 6.96
C LEU A 13 21.47 -0.41 6.38
N GLY A 14 21.63 0.84 5.95
CA GLY A 14 20.56 1.65 5.33
C GLY A 14 20.21 1.26 3.88
N GLY A 15 21.04 0.44 3.22
CA GLY A 15 20.78 -0.07 1.86
C GLY A 15 19.93 -1.33 1.79
N CYS A 16 19.58 -1.93 2.94
CA CYS A 16 18.89 -3.22 3.04
C CYS A 16 17.36 -3.14 2.98
N ALA A 17 16.76 -2.17 2.26
CA ALA A 17 15.42 -2.42 1.75
C ALA A 17 15.57 -3.35 0.54
N THR A 18 15.81 -4.64 0.79
CA THR A 18 16.17 -5.57 -0.28
C THR A 18 14.95 -5.79 -1.20
N PRO A 19 15.15 -5.96 -2.52
CA PRO A 19 14.06 -6.32 -3.42
C PRO A 19 13.37 -7.64 -3.00
N ALA A 20 14.11 -8.52 -2.32
CA ALA A 20 13.58 -9.76 -1.75
C ALA A 20 12.54 -9.51 -0.63
N GLU A 21 12.80 -8.57 0.28
CA GLU A 21 11.82 -8.22 1.33
C GLU A 21 10.57 -7.56 0.76
N ARG A 22 10.72 -6.68 -0.24
CA ARG A 22 9.56 -6.09 -0.92
C ARG A 22 8.71 -7.16 -1.62
N ALA A 23 9.34 -8.10 -2.33
CA ALA A 23 8.63 -9.19 -2.98
C ALA A 23 7.88 -10.07 -1.95
N ALA A 24 8.53 -10.41 -0.83
CA ALA A 24 7.91 -11.19 0.24
C ALA A 24 6.73 -10.47 0.89
N GLN A 25 6.81 -9.14 1.06
CA GLN A 25 5.70 -8.34 1.57
C GLN A 25 4.51 -8.32 0.61
N GLN A 26 4.77 -8.12 -0.68
CA GLN A 26 3.73 -8.11 -1.71
C GLN A 26 3.04 -9.48 -1.87
N GLN A 27 3.76 -10.59 -1.69
CA GLN A 27 3.15 -11.92 -1.72
C GLN A 27 2.13 -12.10 -0.59
N ARG A 28 2.46 -11.66 0.63
CA ARG A 28 1.54 -11.74 1.76
C ARG A 28 0.27 -10.93 1.55
N GLU A 29 0.41 -9.73 0.97
CA GLU A 29 -0.71 -8.87 0.62
C GLU A 29 -1.64 -9.54 -0.40
N VAL A 30 -1.08 -10.19 -1.42
CA VAL A 30 -1.86 -10.96 -2.40
C VAL A 30 -2.56 -12.16 -1.77
N ASP A 31 -1.88 -12.91 -0.90
CA ASP A 31 -2.48 -14.05 -0.20
C ASP A 31 -3.68 -13.61 0.65
N GLU A 32 -3.57 -12.47 1.33
CA GLU A 32 -4.68 -11.87 2.09
C GLU A 32 -5.83 -11.48 1.17
N MET A 33 -5.55 -10.81 0.05
CA MET A 33 -6.57 -10.45 -0.94
C MET A 33 -7.31 -11.68 -1.49
N ILE A 34 -6.61 -12.79 -1.73
CA ILE A 34 -7.22 -14.04 -2.19
C ILE A 34 -8.18 -14.59 -1.14
N VAL A 35 -7.79 -14.59 0.14
CA VAL A 35 -8.65 -15.07 1.23
C VAL A 35 -9.90 -14.20 1.37
N VAL A 36 -9.76 -12.88 1.26
CA VAL A 36 -10.86 -11.92 1.46
C VAL A 36 -11.80 -11.84 0.26
N TYR A 37 -11.25 -11.72 -0.96
CA TYR A 37 -12.03 -11.45 -2.16
C TYR A 37 -12.24 -12.67 -3.06
N GLY A 38 -11.40 -13.70 -2.96
CA GLY A 38 -11.48 -14.93 -3.77
C GLY A 38 -12.86 -15.60 -3.73
N PRO A 39 -13.47 -15.82 -2.55
CA PRO A 39 -14.80 -16.41 -2.46
C PRO A 39 -15.91 -15.58 -3.12
N ALA A 40 -15.76 -14.25 -3.13
CA ALA A 40 -16.71 -13.38 -3.82
C ALA A 40 -16.57 -13.51 -5.35
N CYS A 41 -15.35 -13.56 -5.86
CA CYS A 41 -15.07 -13.75 -7.27
C CYS A 41 -15.49 -15.14 -7.79
N GLU A 42 -15.35 -16.18 -6.97
CA GLU A 42 -15.89 -17.51 -7.29
C GLU A 42 -17.41 -17.52 -7.37
N ARG A 43 -18.10 -16.83 -6.44
CA ARG A 43 -19.57 -16.66 -6.48
C ARG A 43 -20.05 -15.86 -7.70
N LEU A 44 -19.20 -14.98 -8.25
CA LEU A 44 -19.46 -14.27 -9.50
C LEU A 44 -19.24 -15.14 -10.75
N GLY A 45 -18.81 -16.39 -10.57
CA GLY A 45 -18.62 -17.36 -11.65
C GLY A 45 -17.22 -17.36 -12.27
N PHE A 46 -16.26 -16.63 -11.69
CA PHE A 46 -14.89 -16.67 -12.17
C PHE A 46 -14.15 -17.91 -11.66
N PRO A 47 -13.57 -18.74 -12.54
CA PRO A 47 -12.83 -19.94 -12.13
C PRO A 47 -11.61 -19.56 -11.29
N ASN A 48 -11.41 -20.24 -10.16
CA ASN A 48 -10.24 -20.03 -9.30
C ASN A 48 -8.93 -20.15 -10.11
N GLY A 49 -8.00 -19.23 -9.89
CA GLY A 49 -6.70 -19.20 -10.56
C GLY A 49 -6.71 -18.60 -11.98
N SER A 50 -7.88 -18.39 -12.60
CA SER A 50 -7.98 -17.74 -13.92
C SER A 50 -7.62 -16.26 -13.88
N ASP A 51 -7.23 -15.69 -15.03
CA ASP A 51 -6.92 -14.26 -15.14
C ASP A 51 -8.13 -13.38 -14.81
N GLN A 52 -9.34 -13.82 -15.15
CA GLN A 52 -10.57 -13.12 -14.81
C GLN A 52 -10.82 -13.10 -13.30
N TRP A 53 -10.54 -14.21 -12.61
CA TRP A 53 -10.63 -14.30 -11.15
C TRP A 53 -9.60 -13.40 -10.46
N ARG A 54 -8.35 -13.39 -10.93
CA ARG A 54 -7.30 -12.48 -10.42
C ARG A 54 -7.67 -11.01 -10.65
N GLY A 55 -8.19 -10.68 -11.84
CA GLY A 55 -8.67 -9.34 -12.16
C GLY A 55 -9.84 -8.90 -11.28
N CYS A 56 -10.76 -9.81 -10.96
CA CYS A 56 -11.86 -9.55 -10.04
C CYS A 56 -11.36 -9.20 -8.63
N ILE A 57 -10.40 -9.96 -8.09
CA ILE A 57 -9.79 -9.71 -6.77
C ILE A 57 -9.17 -8.30 -6.72
N LEU A 58 -8.33 -7.97 -7.70
CA LEU A 58 -7.69 -6.64 -7.78
C LEU A 58 -8.71 -5.50 -7.91
N ASN A 59 -9.81 -5.72 -8.63
CA ASN A 59 -10.87 -4.73 -8.80
C ASN A 59 -11.63 -4.49 -7.49
N LEU A 60 -11.94 -5.55 -6.74
CA LEU A 60 -12.62 -5.46 -5.45
C LEU A 60 -11.75 -4.76 -4.40
N ASP A 61 -10.45 -5.09 -4.36
CA ASP A 61 -9.50 -4.41 -3.49
C ASP A 61 -9.41 -2.91 -3.81
N THR A 62 -9.24 -2.56 -5.08
CA THR A 62 -9.21 -1.16 -5.53
C THR A 62 -10.47 -0.40 -5.13
N LYS A 63 -11.64 -1.02 -5.29
CA LYS A 63 -12.92 -0.42 -4.86
C LYS A 63 -12.96 -0.19 -3.36
N ASN A 64 -12.49 -1.14 -2.56
CA ASN A 64 -12.41 -1.01 -1.11
C ASN A 64 -11.44 0.10 -0.70
N ALA A 65 -10.25 0.16 -1.30
CA ALA A 65 -9.27 1.23 -1.05
C ALA A 65 -9.84 2.62 -1.35
N ILE A 66 -10.55 2.78 -2.47
CA ILE A 66 -11.24 4.03 -2.81
C ILE A 66 -12.33 4.36 -1.80
N ALA A 67 -13.13 3.38 -1.37
CA ALA A 67 -14.18 3.59 -0.37
C ALA A 67 -13.60 4.05 0.98
N ARG A 68 -12.47 3.45 1.41
CA ARG A 68 -11.72 3.87 2.59
C ARG A 68 -11.18 5.29 2.45
N TYR A 69 -10.57 5.61 1.31
CA TYR A 69 -10.05 6.95 1.06
C TYR A 69 -11.14 8.03 1.09
N ARG A 70 -12.30 7.74 0.49
CA ARG A 70 -13.47 8.64 0.51
C ARG A 70 -14.04 8.91 1.90
N THR A 71 -13.89 7.96 2.82
CA THR A 71 -14.45 8.04 4.17
C THR A 71 -13.42 8.46 5.22
N SER A 72 -12.15 8.59 4.83
CA SER A 72 -11.09 9.04 5.72
C SER A 72 -11.23 10.54 6.02
N PRO A 73 -11.24 10.97 7.29
CA PRO A 73 -11.29 12.38 7.64
C PRO A 73 -10.02 13.07 7.13
N THR A 74 -10.18 13.98 6.19
CA THR A 74 -9.07 14.75 5.63
C THR A 74 -8.63 15.80 6.64
N THR A 75 -7.34 15.84 6.96
CA THR A 75 -6.81 16.89 7.83
C THR A 75 -6.65 18.16 7.01
N THR A 76 -7.57 19.10 7.17
CA THR A 76 -7.44 20.44 6.59
C THR A 76 -6.53 21.27 7.48
N THR A 77 -5.40 21.71 6.96
CA THR A 77 -4.51 22.63 7.67
C THR A 77 -4.37 23.93 6.89
N CYS A 78 -4.40 25.04 7.63
CA CYS A 78 -4.22 26.40 7.10
C CYS A 78 -2.88 27.00 7.57
N PHE A 79 -2.02 26.19 8.21
CA PHE A 79 -0.73 26.64 8.71
C PHE A 79 0.27 26.75 7.56
N GLY A 80 0.88 27.94 7.39
CA GLY A 80 1.94 28.19 6.41
C GLY A 80 1.48 28.77 5.07
N HIS A 81 0.22 29.14 4.90
CA HIS A 81 -0.26 29.87 3.72
C HIS A 81 -0.61 31.33 4.07
N ARG A 82 -0.40 32.26 3.14
CA ARG A 82 -0.75 33.68 3.34
C ARG A 82 -2.26 33.86 3.24
N GLY A 83 -2.94 33.85 4.37
CA GLY A 83 -4.37 34.16 4.51
C GLY A 83 -5.19 33.02 5.11
N PHE A 84 -6.19 33.36 5.93
CA PHE A 84 -7.04 32.40 6.65
C PHE A 84 -7.90 31.51 5.75
N PHE A 85 -8.07 31.88 4.47
CA PHE A 85 -8.92 31.18 3.52
C PHE A 85 -8.16 30.23 2.58
N ASN A 86 -6.83 30.16 2.71
CA ASN A 86 -6.01 29.30 1.87
C ASN A 86 -5.53 28.09 2.69
N CYS A 87 -6.31 27.01 2.65
CA CYS A 87 -6.04 25.78 3.39
C CYS A 87 -5.83 24.62 2.43
N SER A 88 -4.92 23.71 2.76
CA SER A 88 -4.72 22.46 2.03
C SER A 88 -5.26 21.29 2.85
N SER A 89 -5.83 20.30 2.17
CA SER A 89 -6.35 19.08 2.77
C SER A 89 -5.56 17.90 2.24
N PHE A 90 -5.09 17.04 3.16
CA PHE A 90 -4.31 15.83 2.87
C PHE A 90 -4.77 14.66 3.73
#